data_AF-A0A661Y181-F1
#
_entry.id   AF-A0A661Y181-F1
#
_cell.length_a   1.000
_cell.length_b   1.000
_cell.length_c   1.000
_cell.angle_alpha   90.00
_cell.angle_beta   90.00
_cell.angle_gamma   90.00
#
_symmetry.space_group_name_H-M   'P 1'
#
loop_
_entity.id
_entity.type
_entity.pdbx_description
1 polymer ?
#
loop_
_entity_poly.entity_id
_entity_poly.type
_entity_poly.pdbx_seq_one_letter_code
_entity_poly.pdbx_strand_id
1 'polypeptide(L)'
;MSYQFPLFRRYLHGNTYYRINSQENFDELMVVGKFFVLKNFQARILPEYQLIIDLIDNAENRWEIIEENDFDNKLNFCKINLNEKKLD
;
A
#
# COMPACT_ATOMS: atom_id res chain seq x y z
N MET A 1 -12.15 2.27 17.84
CA MET A 1 -10.74 2.74 17.92
C MET A 1 -10.60 3.90 16.96
N SER A 2 -9.93 4.98 17.36
CA SER A 2 -9.64 6.11 16.47
C SER A 2 -8.26 5.91 15.87
N TYR A 3 -8.18 5.52 14.60
CA TYR A 3 -6.93 5.46 13.87
C TYR A 3 -6.56 6.86 13.37
N GLN A 4 -5.28 7.22 13.46
CA GLN A 4 -4.75 8.41 12.82
C GLN A 4 -4.24 8.03 11.44
N PHE A 5 -4.96 8.45 10.42
CA PHE A 5 -4.54 8.28 9.04
C PHE A 5 -3.62 9.45 8.62
N PRO A 6 -2.66 9.21 7.70
CA PRO A 6 -2.42 7.95 6.99
C PRO A 6 -1.69 6.89 7.82
N LEU A 7 -1.97 5.62 7.55
CA LEU A 7 -1.22 4.48 8.08
C LEU A 7 -0.40 3.84 6.97
N PHE A 8 0.79 3.37 7.28
CA PHE A 8 1.68 2.77 6.30
C PHE A 8 2.00 1.31 6.65
N ARG A 9 2.01 0.46 5.63
CA ARG A 9 2.29 -0.97 5.76
C ARG A 9 3.18 -1.45 4.61
N ARG A 10 4.08 -2.39 4.89
CA ARG A 10 4.81 -3.15 3.86
C ARG A 10 4.46 -4.62 3.98
N TYR A 11 4.22 -5.28 2.85
CA TYR A 11 4.01 -6.72 2.81
C TYR A 11 5.33 -7.46 3.03
N LEU A 12 5.36 -8.37 4.01
CA LEU A 12 6.61 -9.05 4.40
C LEU A 12 7.17 -9.96 3.31
N HIS A 13 6.31 -10.58 2.50
CA HIS A 13 6.69 -11.59 1.51
C HIS A 13 6.78 -11.03 0.09
N GLY A 14 6.84 -9.71 -0.08
CA GLY A 14 6.89 -9.11 -1.41
C GLY A 14 7.37 -7.67 -1.40
N ASN A 15 7.32 -7.03 -2.56
CA ASN A 15 7.66 -5.62 -2.73
C ASN A 15 6.41 -4.79 -2.92
N THR A 16 5.44 -4.98 -2.02
CA THR A 16 4.18 -4.24 -2.02
C THR A 16 4.09 -3.38 -0.77
N TYR A 17 3.76 -2.12 -0.96
CA TYR A 17 3.69 -1.09 0.06
C TYR A 17 2.29 -0.48 0.00
N TYR A 18 1.73 -0.18 1.15
CA TYR A 18 0.39 0.36 1.30
C TYR A 18 0.43 1.66 2.08
N ARG A 19 -0.31 2.64 1.59
CA ARG A 19 -0.64 3.86 2.31
C ARG A 19 -2.15 3.91 2.49
N ILE A 20 -2.63 3.62 3.68
CA ILE A 20 -4.05 3.65 4.03
C ILE A 20 -4.41 5.10 4.38
N ASN A 21 -5.16 5.76 3.51
CA ASN A 21 -5.52 7.17 3.64
C ASN A 21 -6.81 7.35 4.47
N SER A 22 -7.68 6.34 4.49
CA SER A 22 -8.90 6.30 5.30
C SER A 22 -9.41 4.86 5.45
N GLN A 23 -10.55 4.67 6.12
CA GLN A 23 -11.22 3.37 6.20
C GLN A 23 -11.76 2.85 4.86
N GLU A 24 -11.77 3.68 3.82
CA GLU A 24 -12.33 3.34 2.50
C GLU A 24 -11.36 3.66 1.36
N ASN A 25 -10.15 4.16 1.65
CA ASN A 25 -9.19 4.57 0.64
C ASN A 25 -7.77 4.17 1.02
N PHE A 26 -7.04 3.57 0.08
CA PHE A 26 -5.62 3.31 0.22
C PHE A 26 -4.90 3.37 -1.12
N ASP A 27 -3.60 3.63 -1.08
CA ASP A 27 -2.71 3.47 -2.22
C ASP A 27 -1.93 2.17 -2.09
N GLU A 28 -1.83 1.42 -3.18
CA GLU A 28 -0.98 0.25 -3.33
C GLU A 28 0.17 0.58 -4.28
N LEU A 29 1.40 0.44 -3.78
CA LEU A 29 2.63 0.50 -4.56
C LEU A 29 3.20 -0.91 -4.66
N MET A 30 3.12 -1.50 -5.85
CA MET A 30 3.67 -2.83 -6.13
C MET A 30 4.88 -2.72 -7.05
N VAL A 31 5.99 -3.36 -6.68
CA VAL A 31 7.19 -3.43 -7.50
C VAL A 31 7.33 -4.81 -8.12
N VAL A 32 7.38 -4.88 -9.44
CA VAL A 32 7.46 -6.12 -10.22
C VAL A 32 8.61 -6.03 -11.22
N GLY A 33 9.77 -6.56 -10.83
CA GLY A 33 10.97 -6.54 -11.67
C GLY A 33 11.43 -5.12 -12.00
N LYS A 34 11.42 -4.76 -13.29
CA LYS A 34 11.79 -3.42 -13.79
C LYS A 34 10.61 -2.43 -13.85
N PHE A 35 9.45 -2.86 -13.37
CA PHE A 35 8.23 -2.10 -13.40
C PHE A 35 7.73 -1.85 -11.98
N PHE A 36 6.94 -0.80 -11.82
CA PHE A 36 6.12 -0.60 -10.63
C PHE A 36 4.71 -0.22 -11.04
N VAL A 37 3.76 -0.52 -10.17
CA VAL A 37 2.36 -0.12 -10.26
C VAL A 37 2.07 0.71 -9.03
N LEU A 38 1.57 1.93 -9.21
CA LEU A 38 0.97 2.71 -8.15
C LEU A 38 -0.52 2.84 -8.46
N LYS A 39 -1.37 2.38 -7.56
CA LYS A 39 -2.82 2.43 -7.74
C LYS A 39 -3.51 2.96 -6.49
N ASN A 40 -4.38 3.94 -6.66
CA ASN A 40 -5.32 4.33 -5.62
C ASN A 40 -6.55 3.43 -5.69
N PHE A 41 -6.93 2.88 -4.55
CA PHE A 41 -8.12 2.06 -4.38
C PHE A 41 -9.10 2.80 -3.49
N GLN A 42 -10.32 3.00 -4.01
CA GLN A 42 -11.47 3.42 -3.23
C GLN A 42 -12.36 2.19 -3.05
N ALA A 43 -12.54 1.76 -1.81
CA ALA A 43 -13.41 0.63 -1.47
C ALA A 43 -14.86 0.93 -1.88
N ARG A 44 -15.44 0.01 -2.63
CA ARG A 44 -16.83 0.00 -3.10
C ARG A 44 -17.49 -1.36 -2.88
N ILE A 45 -16.70 -2.41 -2.72
CA ILE A 45 -17.18 -3.78 -2.49
C ILE A 45 -16.55 -4.38 -1.23
N LEU A 46 -17.27 -5.32 -0.61
CA LEU A 46 -16.89 -5.95 0.67
C LEU A 46 -15.43 -6.46 0.71
N PRO A 47 -14.88 -7.11 -0.34
CA PRO A 47 -13.48 -7.57 -0.31
C PRO A 47 -12.46 -6.45 -0.11
N GLU A 48 -12.73 -5.25 -0.64
CA GLU A 48 -11.82 -4.10 -0.52
C GLU A 48 -11.86 -3.52 0.90
N TYR A 49 -13.05 -3.41 1.48
CA TYR A 49 -13.22 -3.04 2.89
C TYR A 49 -12.50 -4.04 3.80
N GLN A 50 -12.65 -5.34 3.54
CA GLN A 50 -11.96 -6.38 4.32
C GLN A 50 -10.44 -6.25 4.22
N LEU A 51 -9.91 -5.95 3.03
CA LEU A 51 -8.47 -5.72 2.86
C LEU A 51 -7.98 -4.52 3.68
N ILE A 52 -8.72 -3.40 3.70
CA ILE A 52 -8.34 -2.23 4.50
C ILE A 52 -8.33 -2.59 5.99
N ILE A 53 -9.34 -3.32 6.47
CA ILE A 53 -9.41 -3.79 7.85
C ILE A 53 -8.21 -4.69 8.16
N ASP A 54 -7.92 -5.66 7.30
CA ASP A 54 -6.78 -6.57 7.45
C ASP A 54 -5.44 -5.81 7.51
N LEU A 55 -5.27 -4.77 6.69
CA LEU A 55 -4.07 -3.92 6.68
C LEU A 55 -3.94 -3.10 7.97
N ILE A 56 -5.04 -2.53 8.45
CA ILE A 56 -5.08 -1.73 9.67
C ILE A 56 -4.73 -2.60 10.89
N ASP A 57 -5.41 -3.74 11.03
CA ASP A 57 -5.28 -4.66 12.15
C ASP A 57 -4.05 -5.57 12.04
N ASN A 58 -3.31 -5.48 10.93
CA ASN A 58 -2.21 -6.37 10.60
C ASN A 58 -2.59 -7.85 10.73
N ALA A 59 -3.74 -8.21 10.13
CA ALA A 59 -4.28 -9.56 10.20
C ALA A 59 -3.24 -10.59 9.75
N GLU A 60 -3.09 -11.65 10.56
CA GLU A 60 -2.16 -12.75 10.34
C GLU A 60 -0.67 -12.34 10.31
N ASN A 61 -0.32 -11.15 10.79
CA ASN A 61 1.06 -10.59 10.75
C ASN A 61 1.67 -10.61 9.34
N ARG A 62 0.86 -10.42 8.30
CA ARG A 62 1.31 -10.42 6.90
C ARG A 62 2.06 -9.15 6.51
N TRP A 63 1.88 -8.08 7.28
CA TRP A 63 2.50 -6.78 7.04
C TRP A 63 3.34 -6.34 8.22
N GLU A 64 4.30 -5.47 7.93
CA GLU A 64 4.99 -4.68 8.95
C GLU A 64 4.53 -3.23 8.88
N ILE A 65 4.61 -2.56 10.03
CA ILE A 65 4.41 -1.12 10.11
C ILE A 65 5.69 -0.45 9.63
N ILE A 66 5.56 0.47 8.68
CA ILE A 66 6.65 1.30 8.18
C ILE A 66 6.33 2.77 8.45
N GLU A 67 7.30 3.65 8.28
CA GLU A 67 7.08 5.09 8.35
C GLU A 67 6.68 5.67 6.99
N GLU A 68 6.11 6.88 7.00
CA GLU A 68 5.81 7.64 5.78
C GLU A 68 7.06 7.78 4.89
N ASN A 69 8.19 8.09 5.51
CA ASN A 69 9.47 8.27 4.83
C ASN A 69 9.92 6.99 4.10
N ASP A 70 9.64 5.80 4.63
CA ASP A 70 9.97 4.53 3.95
C ASP A 70 9.16 4.37 2.66
N PHE A 71 7.86 4.67 2.73
CA PHE A 71 6.96 4.62 1.58
C PHE A 71 7.40 5.63 0.51
N ASP A 72 7.66 6.87 0.90
CA ASP A 72 8.03 7.95 -0.01
C ASP A 72 9.39 7.72 -0.66
N ASN A 73 10.38 7.26 0.11
CA ASN A 73 11.69 6.89 -0.42
C ASN A 73 11.56 5.76 -1.45
N LYS A 74 10.73 4.75 -1.15
CA LYS A 74 10.49 3.66 -2.10
C LYS A 74 9.78 4.14 -3.35
N LEU A 75 8.77 4.97 -3.23
CA LEU A 75 8.03 5.54 -4.36
C LEU A 75 8.96 6.39 -5.25
N ASN A 76 9.79 7.24 -4.65
CA ASN A 76 10.76 8.06 -5.37
C ASN A 76 11.80 7.19 -6.10
N PHE A 77 12.32 6.15 -5.42
CA PHE A 77 13.19 5.17 -6.07
C PHE A 77 12.53 4.54 -7.29
N CYS A 78 11.27 4.12 -7.19
CA CYS A 78 10.52 3.53 -8.29
C CYS A 78 10.34 4.51 -9.45
N LYS A 79 9.94 5.75 -9.18
CA LYS A 79 9.76 6.79 -10.21
C LYS A 79 11.04 7.13 -10.98
N ILE A 80 12.20 7.04 -10.31
CA ILE A 80 13.50 7.36 -10.92
C ILE A 80 14.08 6.15 -11.67
N ASN A 81 13.94 4.94 -11.13
CA ASN A 81 14.71 3.77 -11.57
C ASN A 81 13.88 2.72 -12.31
N LEU A 82 12.55 2.78 -12.23
CA LEU A 82 11.64 1.77 -12.76
C LEU A 82 10.60 2.39 -13.70
N ASN A 83 9.96 1.56 -14.51
CA ASN A 83 8.93 2.00 -15.43
C ASN A 83 7.55 1.83 -14.79
N GLU A 84 6.76 2.89 -14.74
CA GLU A 84 5.38 2.81 -14.26
C GLU A 84 4.53 2.01 -15.26
N LYS A 85 3.85 0.97 -14.77
CA LYS A 85 2.85 0.23 -15.54
C LYS A 85 1.48 0.60 -15.02
N LYS A 86 0.70 1.29 -15.86
CA LYS A 86 -0.72 1.51 -15.61
C LYS A 86 -1.45 0.22 -16.00
N LEU A 87 -2.22 -0.33 -15.07
CA LEU A 87 -3.12 -1.46 -15.33
C LEU A 87 -4.47 -0.84 -15.68
N ASP A 88 -4.82 -0.88 -16.97
CA ASP A 88 -6.15 -0.55 -17.51
C ASP A 88 -7.22 -1.56 -17.04
#